data_AF-A4X0Q9-F1
#
_entry.id   AF-A4X0Q9-F1
#
_cell.length_a   1.000
_cell.length_b   1.000
_cell.length_c   1.000
_cell.angle_alpha   90.00
_cell.angle_beta   90.00
_cell.angle_gamma   90.00
#
_symmetry.space_group_name_H-M   'P 1'
#
loop_
_entity.id
_entity.type
_entity.pdbx_description
1 polymer ?
#
loop_
_entity_poly.entity_id
_entity_poly.type
_entity_poly.pdbx_seq_one_letter_code
_entity_poly.pdbx_strand_id
1 'polypeptide(L)'
;MPFPMAKRHGFFVILASVVMATVMAEPAAAAGFTDFLNNIVDEFDAAKQPVALIALMLIGAGWLFNFVDLRRAGWAVAGVVLLYASTEVLSMITA
;
A
#
# COMPACT_ATOMS: atom_id res chain seq x y z
N MET A 1 -36.06 -20.27 12.02
CA MET A 1 -34.83 -19.66 12.58
C MET A 1 -34.02 -19.12 11.40
N PRO A 2 -33.85 -17.81 11.21
CA PRO A 2 -33.08 -17.28 10.07
C PRO A 2 -31.58 -17.21 10.42
N PHE A 3 -30.74 -17.64 9.47
CA PHE A 3 -29.29 -17.58 9.58
C PHE A 3 -28.76 -16.19 9.15
N PRO A 4 -27.90 -15.52 9.95
CA PRO A 4 -27.27 -14.26 9.54
C PRO A 4 -26.03 -14.52 8.67
N MET A 5 -26.17 -14.44 7.34
CA MET A 5 -25.07 -14.62 6.36
C MET A 5 -24.63 -13.30 5.67
N ALA A 6 -24.67 -12.17 6.39
CA ALA A 6 -24.41 -10.85 5.78
C ALA A 6 -22.92 -10.44 5.70
N LYS A 7 -22.00 -11.13 6.40
CA LYS A 7 -20.66 -10.57 6.63
C LYS A 7 -19.57 -10.95 5.61
N ARG A 8 -19.78 -11.93 4.72
CA ARG A 8 -18.75 -12.37 3.75
C ARG A 8 -18.86 -11.68 2.39
N HIS A 9 -20.04 -11.14 2.05
CA HIS A 9 -20.27 -10.49 0.76
C HIS A 9 -19.90 -9.01 0.74
N GLY A 10 -19.71 -8.37 1.91
CA GLY A 10 -19.41 -6.94 2.01
C GLY A 10 -18.15 -6.53 1.26
N PHE A 11 -17.06 -7.32 1.36
CA PHE A 11 -15.82 -7.03 0.65
C PHE A 11 -15.98 -7.14 -0.87
N PHE A 12 -16.66 -8.17 -1.37
CA PHE A 12 -16.93 -8.35 -2.80
C PHE A 12 -17.85 -7.28 -3.36
N VAL A 13 -18.85 -6.85 -2.59
CA VAL A 13 -19.77 -5.77 -2.99
C VAL A 13 -19.03 -4.42 -3.04
N ILE A 14 -18.14 -4.14 -2.08
CA ILE A 14 -17.31 -2.94 -2.11
C ILE A 14 -16.39 -2.97 -3.33
N LEU A 15 -15.69 -4.09 -3.58
CA LEU A 15 -14.80 -4.22 -4.73
C LEU A 15 -15.53 -4.06 -6.06
N ALA A 16 -16.70 -4.71 -6.20
CA ALA A 16 -17.53 -4.58 -7.39
C ALA A 16 -18.06 -3.15 -7.60
N SER A 17 -18.40 -2.44 -6.51
CA SER A 17 -18.87 -1.06 -6.59
C SER A 17 -17.78 -0.07 -7.02
N VAL A 18 -16.54 -0.28 -6.55
CA VAL A 18 -15.38 0.53 -6.97
C VAL A 18 -15.07 0.30 -8.45
N VAL A 19 -15.08 -0.95 -8.90
CA VAL A 19 -14.85 -1.29 -10.32
C VAL A 19 -15.95 -0.69 -11.22
N MET A 20 -17.22 -0.82 -10.84
CA MET A 20 -18.33 -0.23 -11.61
C MET A 20 -18.27 1.30 -11.66
N ALA A 21 -17.85 1.96 -10.58
CA ALA A 21 -17.65 3.41 -10.56
C ALA A 21 -16.53 3.86 -11.51
N THR A 22 -15.47 3.07 -11.67
CA THR A 22 -14.39 3.39 -12.63
C THR A 22 -14.80 3.22 -14.09
N VAL A 23 -15.76 2.35 -14.40
CA VAL A 23 -16.24 2.10 -15.78
C VAL A 23 -17.29 3.13 -16.22
N MET A 24 -18.01 3.73 -15.28
CA MET A 24 -19.10 4.68 -15.55
C MET A 24 -18.68 6.16 -15.45
N ALA A 25 -17.42 6.44 -15.16
CA ALA A 25 -16.91 7.81 -15.05
C ALA A 25 -16.82 8.46 -16.45
N GLU A 26 -17.56 9.55 -16.67
CA GLU A 26 -17.44 10.35 -17.90
C GLU A 26 -16.03 10.96 -18.02
N PRO A 27 -15.43 10.98 -19.23
CA PRO A 27 -14.02 11.31 -19.42
C PRO A 27 -13.64 12.74 -18.97
N ALA A 28 -14.60 13.67 -18.93
CA ALA A 28 -14.37 15.04 -18.46
C ALA A 28 -14.32 15.17 -16.92
N ALA A 29 -15.09 14.35 -16.19
CA ALA A 29 -15.02 14.27 -14.73
C ALA A 29 -13.86 13.37 -14.27
N ALA A 30 -13.48 12.40 -15.10
CA ALA A 30 -12.32 11.56 -14.88
C ALA A 30 -11.01 12.33 -15.02
N ALA A 31 -10.86 13.28 -15.95
CA ALA A 31 -9.60 14.00 -16.16
C ALA A 31 -9.10 14.73 -14.90
N GLY A 32 -9.94 15.58 -14.29
CA GLY A 32 -9.55 16.32 -13.08
C GLY A 32 -9.37 15.43 -11.84
N PHE A 33 -10.11 14.32 -11.75
CA PHE A 33 -9.95 13.34 -10.67
C PHE A 33 -8.70 12.47 -10.86
N THR A 34 -8.42 12.04 -12.09
CA THR A 34 -7.20 11.30 -12.47
C THR A 34 -5.96 12.15 -12.22
N ASP A 35 -5.97 13.44 -12.58
CA ASP A 35 -4.84 14.34 -12.28
C ASP A 35 -4.63 14.53 -10.78
N PHE A 36 -5.72 14.67 -10.01
CA PHE A 36 -5.64 14.71 -8.53
C PHE A 36 -5.06 13.41 -7.95
N LEU A 37 -5.52 12.25 -8.43
CA LEU A 37 -5.00 10.96 -7.99
C LEU A 37 -3.54 10.77 -8.38
N ASN A 38 -3.14 11.16 -9.59
CA ASN A 38 -1.75 11.09 -10.04
C ASN A 38 -0.86 12.00 -9.19
N ASN A 39 -1.29 13.22 -8.86
CA ASN A 39 -0.54 14.10 -7.96
C ASN A 39 -0.39 13.51 -6.55
N ILE A 40 -1.43 12.87 -6.00
CA ILE A 40 -1.33 12.17 -4.72
C ILE A 40 -0.37 10.99 -4.82
N VAL A 41 -0.47 10.20 -5.89
CA VAL A 41 0.41 9.05 -6.13
C VAL A 41 1.85 9.51 -6.26
N ASP A 42 2.12 10.59 -7.00
CA ASP A 42 3.46 11.17 -7.17
C ASP A 42 4.02 11.68 -5.84
N GLU A 43 3.20 12.35 -5.01
CA GLU A 43 3.61 12.79 -3.67
C GLU A 43 3.90 11.58 -2.76
N PHE A 44 3.09 10.52 -2.86
CA PHE A 44 3.30 9.28 -2.11
C PHE A 44 4.56 8.53 -2.57
N ASP A 45 4.82 8.53 -3.88
CA ASP A 45 6.01 7.97 -4.49
C ASP A 45 7.28 8.78 -4.18
N ALA A 46 7.17 10.10 -4.03
CA ALA A 46 8.26 10.94 -3.54
C ALA A 46 8.54 10.67 -2.05
N ALA A 47 7.49 10.44 -1.25
CA ALA A 47 7.60 10.20 0.19
C ALA A 47 8.07 8.78 0.57
N LYS A 48 8.00 7.80 -0.33
CA LYS A 48 8.33 6.39 0.01
C LYS A 48 9.76 6.23 0.55
N GLN A 49 10.74 6.86 -0.11
CA GLN A 49 12.16 6.79 0.27
C GLN A 49 12.46 7.34 1.68
N PRO A 50 12.10 8.59 2.03
CA PRO A 50 12.40 9.13 3.35
C PRO A 50 11.66 8.38 4.46
N VAL A 51 10.42 7.93 4.23
CA VAL A 51 9.65 7.18 5.23
C VAL A 51 10.28 5.81 5.52
N ALA A 52 10.72 5.10 4.48
CA ALA A 52 11.40 3.81 4.65
C ALA A 52 12.75 3.95 5.36
N LEU A 53 13.50 5.01 5.06
CA LEU A 53 14.76 5.32 5.73
C LEU A 53 14.55 5.54 7.24
N ILE A 54 13.55 6.34 7.61
CA ILE A 54 13.21 6.59 9.02
C ILE A 54 12.79 5.29 9.72
N ALA A 55 11.97 4.46 9.07
CA ALA A 55 11.57 3.16 9.62
C ALA A 55 12.80 2.26 9.88
N LEU A 56 13.75 2.20 8.94
CA LEU A 56 14.99 1.45 9.11
C LEU A 56 15.85 2.00 10.25
N MET A 57 15.96 3.33 10.36
CA MET A 57 16.68 4.00 11.44
C MET A 57 16.09 3.65 12.82
N LEU A 58 14.76 3.64 12.95
CA LEU A 58 14.09 3.28 14.21
C LEU A 58 14.27 1.79 14.55
N ILE A 59 14.22 0.89 13.57
CA ILE A 59 14.47 -0.55 13.79
C ILE A 59 15.93 -0.76 14.24
N GLY A 60 16.88 -0.10 13.58
CA GLY A 60 18.30 -0.15 13.93
C GLY A 60 18.58 0.41 15.32
N ALA A 61 18.01 1.57 15.65
CA ALA A 61 18.11 2.16 16.98
C ALA A 61 17.46 1.28 18.05
N GLY A 62 16.27 0.75 17.78
CA GLY A 62 15.57 -0.16 18.69
C GLY A 62 16.37 -1.43 18.99
N TRP A 63 17.11 -1.94 18.01
CA TRP A 63 18.04 -3.06 18.22
C TRP A 63 19.29 -2.66 19.01
N LEU A 64 19.94 -1.54 18.69
CA LEU A 64 21.15 -1.07 19.38
C LEU A 64 20.93 -0.84 20.89
N PHE A 65 19.74 -0.36 21.26
CA PHE A 65 19.35 -0.16 22.66
C PHE A 65 18.72 -1.39 23.32
N ASN A 66 18.74 -2.56 22.65
CA ASN A 66 18.16 -3.81 23.13
C ASN A 66 16.65 -3.72 23.46
N PHE A 67 15.91 -2.78 22.84
CA PHE A 67 14.44 -2.75 22.88
C PHE A 67 13.82 -3.83 21.98
N VAL A 68 14.56 -4.29 20.97
CA VAL A 68 14.14 -5.32 20.00
C VAL A 68 15.28 -6.31 19.79
N ASP A 69 14.98 -7.61 19.88
CA ASP A 69 15.95 -8.67 19.59
C ASP A 69 16.41 -8.67 18.12
N LEU A 70 17.67 -9.09 17.89
CA LEU A 70 18.25 -9.17 16.54
C LEU A 70 17.39 -9.96 15.55
N ARG A 71 16.76 -11.05 16.01
CA ARG A 71 15.85 -11.86 15.19
C ARG A 71 14.66 -11.03 14.71
N ARG A 72 14.02 -10.29 15.62
CA ARG A 72 12.82 -9.50 15.32
C ARG A 72 13.15 -8.28 14.47
N ALA A 73 14.30 -7.64 14.73
CA ALA A 73 14.83 -6.58 13.88
C ALA A 73 15.12 -7.10 12.47
N GLY A 74 15.72 -8.28 12.33
CA GLY A 74 15.99 -8.93 11.05
C GLY A 74 14.72 -9.18 10.22
N TRP A 75 13.65 -9.71 10.84
CA TRP A 75 12.36 -9.88 10.16
C TRP A 75 11.73 -8.54 9.73
N ALA A 76 11.87 -7.50 10.55
CA ALA A 76 11.37 -6.17 10.22
C ALA A 76 12.12 -5.55 9.03
N VAL A 77 13.45 -5.64 9.00
CA VAL A 77 14.26 -5.16 7.87
C VAL A 77 13.95 -5.95 6.61
N ALA A 78 13.81 -7.28 6.69
CA ALA A 78 13.42 -8.12 5.56
C ALA A 78 12.05 -7.70 4.97
N GLY A 79 11.09 -7.33 5.81
CA GLY A 79 9.81 -6.78 5.39
C GLY A 79 9.95 -5.47 4.60
N VAL A 80 10.77 -4.53 5.08
CA VAL A 80 11.02 -3.26 4.37
C VAL A 80 11.68 -3.49 3.01
N VAL A 81 12.66 -4.40 2.94
CA VAL A 81 13.30 -4.76 1.66
C VAL A 81 12.28 -5.38 0.69
N LEU A 82 11.40 -6.26 1.18
CA LEU A 82 10.37 -6.88 0.36
C LEU A 82 9.37 -5.86 -0.23
N LEU A 83 9.01 -4.83 0.53
CA LEU A 83 8.14 -3.75 0.04
C LEU A 83 8.79 -3.03 -1.16
N TYR A 84 10.09 -2.74 -1.10
CA TYR A 84 10.79 -2.13 -2.23
C TYR A 84 10.93 -3.08 -3.41
N ALA A 85 11.34 -4.32 -3.17
CA ALA A 85 11.45 -5.33 -4.21
C ALA A 85 10.12 -5.54 -4.97
N SER A 86 8.96 -5.40 -4.28
CA SER A 86 7.65 -5.50 -4.93
C SER A 86 7.41 -4.43 -6.00
N THR A 87 7.99 -3.23 -5.83
CA THR A 87 7.86 -2.14 -6.83
C THR A 87 8.65 -2.44 -8.10
N GLU A 88 9.82 -3.08 -7.98
CA GLU A 88 10.58 -3.56 -9.13
C GLU A 88 9.84 -4.67 -9.87
N VAL A 89 9.26 -5.62 -9.15
CA VAL A 89 8.44 -6.69 -9.74
C VAL A 89 7.24 -6.11 -10.48
N LEU A 90 6.55 -5.13 -9.90
CA LEU A 90 5.46 -4.41 -10.57
C LEU A 90 5.95 -3.78 -11.88
N SER A 91 7.09 -3.08 -11.84
CA SER A 91 7.69 -2.47 -13.02
C SER A 91 8.03 -3.49 -14.11
N MET A 92 8.44 -4.71 -13.76
CA MET A 92 8.71 -5.77 -14.75
C MET A 92 7.44 -6.32 -15.39
N ILE A 93 6.30 -6.27 -14.69
CA ILE A 93 5.00 -6.75 -15.18
C ILE A 93 4.31 -5.70 -16.06
N THR A 94 4.45 -4.41 -15.72
CA THR A 94 3.79 -3.30 -16.41
C THR A 94 4.59 -2.72 -17.57
N ALA A 95 5.83 -3.19 -17.78
CA ALA A 95 6.71 -2.78 -18.88
C ALA A 95 6.36 -3.44 -20.22
#